data_AF-A0A699Y7Q8-F1
#
_entry.id   AF-A0A699Y7Q8-F1
#
_cell.length_a   1.000
_cell.length_b   1.000
_cell.length_c   1.000
_cell.angle_alpha   90.00
_cell.angle_beta   90.00
_cell.angle_gamma   90.00
#
_symmetry.space_group_name_H-M   'P 1'
#
loop_
_entity.id
_entity.type
_entity.pdbx_description
1 polymer ?
#
loop_
_entity_poly.entity_id
_entity_poly.type
_entity_poly.pdbx_seq_one_letter_code
_entity_poly.pdbx_strand_id
1 'polypeptide(L)'
;VQLGLVQEGMTIDLSLMRSVAVDPVNKVAIADGGCLLGDIDRETALHGLAVPLGHAPVTGMGLALGGGFGIATRVLGTTSDHIVGATIVTADGSVRVVDKDSDPELLWCLRGAASAMGVVTKIKFRLDDVSDAVTGTMVFPDDPEHKMWR
;
A
#
# COMPACT_ATOMS: atom_id res chain seq x y z
N VAL A 1 -4.85 -10.49 -8.50
CA VAL A 1 -5.26 -10.88 -7.13
C VAL A 1 -4.53 -12.18 -6.81
N GLN A 2 -3.51 -12.14 -5.95
CA GLN A 2 -2.84 -13.36 -5.51
C GLN A 2 -3.71 -13.98 -4.42
N LEU A 3 -4.70 -14.77 -4.83
CA LEU A 3 -5.41 -15.66 -3.92
C LEU A 3 -4.44 -16.80 -3.58
N GLY A 4 -3.80 -16.69 -2.41
CA GLY A 4 -3.08 -17.81 -1.82
C GLY A 4 -4.08 -18.84 -1.34
N LEU A 5 -4.66 -19.61 -2.26
CA LEU A 5 -5.48 -20.76 -1.89
C LEU A 5 -4.56 -21.80 -1.26
N VAL A 6 -4.80 -22.08 0.01
CA VAL A 6 -4.09 -23.11 0.75
C VAL A 6 -4.83 -24.44 0.60
N GLN A 7 -4.11 -25.51 0.28
CA GLN A 7 -4.68 -26.86 0.34
C GLN A 7 -4.84 -27.27 1.80
N GLU A 8 -6.02 -27.78 2.15
CA GLU A 8 -6.32 -28.29 3.50
C GLU A 8 -6.11 -27.26 4.63
N GLY A 9 -6.31 -25.97 4.32
CA GLY A 9 -6.20 -24.88 5.28
C GLY A 9 -7.38 -23.93 5.23
N MET A 10 -7.29 -22.86 6.03
CA MET A 10 -8.28 -21.79 6.06
C MET A 10 -7.71 -20.55 5.37
N THR A 11 -8.49 -19.99 4.43
CA THR A 11 -8.16 -18.69 3.82
C THR A 11 -8.86 -17.59 4.61
N ILE A 12 -8.09 -16.66 5.16
CA ILE A 12 -8.62 -15.44 5.77
C ILE A 12 -8.74 -14.40 4.64
N ASP A 13 -9.95 -14.24 4.11
CA ASP A 13 -10.23 -13.26 3.08
C ASP A 13 -10.66 -11.92 3.69
N LEU A 14 -9.85 -10.89 3.45
CA LEU A 14 -10.12 -9.52 3.90
C LEU A 14 -10.88 -8.70 2.85
N SER A 15 -11.20 -9.24 1.67
CA SER A 15 -11.71 -8.51 0.50
C SER A 15 -12.97 -7.68 0.73
N LEU A 16 -13.74 -7.97 1.79
CA LEU A 16 -14.92 -7.19 2.20
C LEU A 16 -14.60 -6.02 3.15
N MET A 17 -13.39 -5.96 3.71
CA MET A 17 -12.90 -4.86 4.55
C MET A 17 -12.27 -3.79 3.66
N ARG A 18 -13.09 -2.89 3.13
CA ARG A 18 -12.69 -1.89 2.11
C ARG A 18 -12.89 -0.44 2.55
N SER A 19 -13.01 -0.17 3.85
CA SER A 19 -13.18 1.20 4.34
C SER A 19 -11.88 1.97 4.25
N VAL A 20 -11.96 3.23 3.83
CA VAL A 20 -10.87 4.20 3.88
C VAL A 20 -11.39 5.47 4.55
N ALA A 21 -10.71 5.92 5.59
CA ALA A 21 -11.00 7.17 6.29
C ALA A 21 -9.83 8.14 6.12
N VAL A 22 -10.09 9.37 5.69
CA VAL A 22 -9.07 10.39 5.47
C VAL A 22 -9.23 11.54 6.46
N ASP A 23 -8.14 11.89 7.14
CA ASP A 23 -8.00 13.11 7.92
C ASP A 23 -7.13 14.10 7.11
N PRO A 24 -7.75 15.06 6.41
CA PRO A 24 -7.02 15.99 5.56
C PRO A 24 -6.22 17.02 6.36
N VAL A 25 -6.58 17.28 7.63
CA VAL A 25 -5.88 18.26 8.47
C VAL A 25 -4.54 17.68 8.92
N ASN A 26 -4.55 16.44 9.40
CA ASN A 26 -3.33 15.75 9.83
C ASN A 26 -2.62 15.01 8.69
N LYS A 27 -3.19 15.02 7.47
CA LYS A 27 -2.69 14.32 6.27
C LYS A 27 -2.45 12.84 6.54
N VAL A 28 -3.50 12.16 6.98
CA VAL A 28 -3.47 10.73 7.31
C VAL A 28 -4.64 10.01 6.65
N ALA A 29 -4.39 8.83 6.10
CA ALA A 29 -5.44 7.88 5.73
C ALA A 29 -5.36 6.63 6.59
N ILE A 30 -6.51 6.07 6.98
CA ILE A 30 -6.62 4.74 7.58
C ILE A 30 -7.39 3.86 6.59
N ALA A 31 -6.73 2.85 6.04
CA ALA A 31 -7.30 1.92 5.08
C ALA A 31 -7.41 0.52 5.69
N ASP A 32 -8.54 -0.15 5.45
CA ASP A 32 -8.77 -1.52 5.87
C ASP A 32 -7.96 -2.55 5.05
N GLY A 33 -7.69 -3.70 5.68
CA GLY A 33 -6.97 -4.88 5.19
C GLY A 33 -7.19 -5.28 3.73
N GLY A 34 -8.43 -5.19 3.27
CA GLY A 34 -8.88 -5.62 1.95
C GLY A 34 -9.01 -4.52 0.92
N CYS A 35 -8.61 -3.28 1.24
CA CYS A 35 -8.64 -2.19 0.27
C CYS A 35 -7.80 -2.53 -0.95
N LEU A 36 -8.32 -2.16 -2.12
CA LEU A 36 -7.54 -2.06 -3.33
C LEU A 36 -6.92 -0.66 -3.40
N LEU A 37 -5.83 -0.53 -4.16
CA LEU A 37 -5.13 0.75 -4.31
C LEU A 37 -6.06 1.85 -4.81
N GLY A 38 -6.97 1.50 -5.73
CA GLY A 38 -7.96 2.44 -6.26
C GLY A 38 -9.00 2.92 -5.25
N ASP A 39 -9.25 2.20 -4.15
CA ASP A 39 -10.09 2.69 -3.07
C ASP A 39 -9.36 3.82 -2.30
N ILE A 40 -8.07 3.62 -2.02
CA ILE A 40 -7.23 4.57 -1.29
C ILE A 40 -6.98 5.83 -2.12
N ASP A 41 -6.61 5.67 -3.40
CA ASP A 41 -6.40 6.80 -4.31
C ASP A 41 -7.68 7.63 -4.46
N ARG A 42 -8.84 6.98 -4.61
CA ARG A 42 -10.13 7.68 -4.75
C ARG A 42 -10.41 8.57 -3.54
N GLU A 43 -10.34 8.02 -2.32
CA GLU A 43 -10.70 8.77 -1.12
C GLU A 43 -9.68 9.87 -0.80
N THR A 44 -8.38 9.63 -1.01
CA THR A 44 -7.35 10.64 -0.77
C THR A 44 -7.40 11.78 -1.79
N ALA A 45 -7.70 11.47 -3.06
CA ALA A 45 -7.81 12.47 -4.12
C ALA A 45 -8.96 13.47 -3.90
N LEU A 46 -10.03 13.09 -3.19
CA LEU A 46 -11.12 14.03 -2.81
C LEU A 46 -10.63 15.20 -1.96
N HIS A 47 -9.46 15.05 -1.33
CA HIS A 47 -8.83 16.04 -0.47
C HIS A 47 -7.56 16.66 -1.07
N GLY A 48 -7.23 16.35 -2.34
CA GLY A 48 -5.97 16.79 -2.95
C GLY A 48 -4.73 16.15 -2.32
N LEU A 49 -4.88 14.98 -1.72
CA LEU A 49 -3.83 14.24 -1.03
C LEU A 49 -3.58 12.90 -1.72
N ALA A 50 -2.38 12.34 -1.55
CA ALA A 50 -2.03 11.01 -2.03
C ALA A 50 -1.00 10.31 -1.14
N VAL A 51 -0.87 9.02 -1.35
CA VAL A 51 0.24 8.18 -0.87
C VAL A 51 0.83 7.47 -2.09
N PRO A 52 2.15 7.25 -2.22
CA PRO A 52 2.70 6.49 -3.33
C PRO A 52 2.18 5.05 -3.28
N LEU A 53 1.43 4.65 -4.30
CA LEU A 53 0.89 3.29 -4.46
C LEU A 53 1.45 2.63 -5.73
N GLY A 54 1.13 1.34 -5.92
CA GLY A 54 1.38 0.63 -7.18
C GLY A 54 0.52 1.14 -8.34
N HIS A 55 0.94 0.83 -9.57
CA HIS A 55 0.31 1.37 -10.79
C HIS A 55 -1.12 0.86 -11.04
N ALA A 56 -1.42 -0.40 -10.73
CA ALA A 56 -2.70 -1.01 -11.05
C ALA A 56 -3.72 -0.83 -9.90
N PRO A 57 -4.86 -0.15 -10.11
CA PRO A 57 -5.81 0.19 -9.05
C PRO A 57 -6.48 -1.05 -8.43
N VAL A 58 -6.48 -2.18 -9.14
CA VAL A 58 -7.05 -3.46 -8.68
C VAL A 58 -6.11 -4.26 -7.77
N THR A 59 -4.90 -3.76 -7.51
CA THR A 59 -3.95 -4.42 -6.61
C THR A 59 -4.42 -4.24 -5.16
N GLY A 60 -4.27 -5.27 -4.33
CA GLY A 60 -4.59 -5.15 -2.90
C GLY A 60 -3.52 -4.35 -2.15
N MET A 61 -3.91 -3.69 -1.07
CA MET A 61 -3.01 -2.86 -0.28
C MET A 61 -1.91 -3.63 0.46
N GLY A 62 -1.95 -4.98 0.46
CA GLY A 62 -0.85 -5.84 0.92
C GLY A 62 0.48 -5.53 0.21
N LEU A 63 0.45 -4.88 -0.96
CA LEU A 63 1.63 -4.30 -1.61
C LEU A 63 2.45 -3.40 -0.67
N ALA A 64 1.80 -2.61 0.18
CA ALA A 64 2.45 -1.71 1.12
C ALA A 64 3.33 -2.44 2.15
N LEU A 65 2.92 -3.66 2.52
CA LEU A 65 3.58 -4.46 3.55
C LEU A 65 4.87 -5.13 3.07
N GLY A 66 5.08 -5.20 1.76
CA GLY A 66 6.31 -5.67 1.13
C GLY A 66 7.18 -4.55 0.56
N GLY A 67 6.84 -3.28 0.82
CA GLY A 67 7.49 -2.11 0.25
C GLY A 67 6.50 -1.28 -0.56
N GLY A 68 6.29 -1.67 -1.81
CA GLY A 68 5.34 -1.01 -2.71
C GLY A 68 5.97 0.08 -3.56
N PHE A 69 5.92 -0.12 -4.88
CA PHE A 69 6.55 0.74 -5.89
C PHE A 69 5.54 1.11 -6.97
N GLY A 70 5.56 2.36 -7.41
CA GLY A 70 4.77 2.85 -8.53
C GLY A 70 5.26 4.21 -9.04
N ILE A 71 4.36 4.95 -9.68
CA ILE A 71 4.70 6.16 -10.45
C ILE A 71 5.36 7.22 -9.56
N ALA A 72 4.82 7.44 -8.36
CA ALA A 72 5.30 8.47 -7.44
C ALA A 72 6.53 8.05 -6.61
N THR A 73 6.97 6.79 -6.71
CA THR A 73 7.99 6.25 -5.80
C THR A 73 9.35 6.95 -5.89
N ARG A 74 9.73 7.44 -7.08
CA ARG A 74 10.99 8.18 -7.24
C ARG A 74 11.01 9.53 -6.52
N VAL A 75 9.84 10.10 -6.22
CA VAL A 75 9.72 11.43 -5.62
C VAL A 75 9.35 11.32 -4.15
N LEU A 76 8.44 10.41 -3.80
CA LEU A 76 7.87 10.31 -2.46
C LEU A 76 8.43 9.14 -1.63
N GLY A 77 9.12 8.18 -2.26
CA GLY A 77 9.53 6.92 -1.60
C GLY A 77 8.52 5.80 -1.81
N THR A 78 8.75 4.66 -1.16
CA THR A 78 7.88 3.48 -1.27
C THR A 78 6.59 3.66 -0.49
N THR A 79 5.57 2.85 -0.78
CA THR A 79 4.33 2.85 0.03
C THR A 79 4.63 2.57 1.51
N SER A 80 5.59 1.69 1.81
CA SER A 80 5.98 1.32 3.16
C SER A 80 6.60 2.46 3.97
N ASP A 81 7.29 3.40 3.31
CA ASP A 81 7.87 4.57 3.97
C ASP A 81 6.79 5.49 4.57
N HIS A 82 5.55 5.37 4.07
CA HIS A 82 4.40 6.15 4.51
C HIS A 82 3.57 5.46 5.59
N ILE A 83 3.86 4.20 5.95
CA ILE A 83 3.13 3.50 7.02
C ILE A 83 3.53 4.08 8.37
N VAL A 84 2.65 4.85 9.01
CA VAL A 84 2.90 5.45 10.35
C VAL A 84 2.23 4.69 11.49
N GLY A 85 1.40 3.70 11.16
CA GLY A 85 0.82 2.79 12.12
C GLY A 85 -0.01 1.69 11.46
N ALA A 86 -0.44 0.71 12.23
CA ALA A 86 -1.26 -0.40 11.74
C ALA A 86 -2.10 -1.02 12.86
N THR A 87 -3.12 -1.77 12.46
CA THR A 87 -3.80 -2.74 13.33
C THR A 87 -3.52 -4.14 12.80
N ILE A 88 -3.08 -5.04 13.68
CA ILE A 88 -2.68 -6.40 13.32
C ILE A 88 -3.28 -7.40 14.32
N VAL A 89 -3.72 -8.55 13.79
CA VAL A 89 -4.07 -9.73 14.60
C VAL A 89 -2.88 -10.68 14.58
N THR A 90 -2.27 -10.91 15.74
CA THR A 90 -1.12 -11.80 15.91
C THR A 90 -1.55 -13.26 16.03
N ALA A 91 -0.59 -14.18 15.95
CA ALA A 91 -0.84 -15.63 15.93
C ALA A 91 -1.53 -16.17 17.20
N ASP A 92 -1.41 -15.46 18.32
CA ASP A 92 -2.10 -15.74 19.59
C ASP A 92 -3.56 -15.23 19.61
N GLY A 93 -4.02 -14.59 18.53
CA GLY A 93 -5.36 -14.00 18.42
C GLY A 93 -5.48 -12.58 18.98
N SER A 94 -4.39 -12.00 19.50
CA SER A 94 -4.41 -10.65 20.08
C SER A 94 -4.51 -9.58 18.99
N VAL A 95 -5.33 -8.56 19.23
CA VAL A 95 -5.38 -7.36 18.38
C VAL A 95 -4.37 -6.34 18.92
N ARG A 96 -3.42 -5.94 18.08
CA ARG A 96 -2.42 -4.93 18.41
C ARG A 96 -2.61 -3.71 17.51
N VAL A 97 -2.67 -2.53 18.11
CA VAL A 97 -2.56 -1.24 17.41
C VAL A 97 -1.15 -0.76 17.63
N VAL A 98 -0.43 -0.53 16.53
CA VAL A 98 0.99 -0.17 16.57
C VAL A 98 1.27 1.12 15.84
N ASP A 99 2.12 1.94 16.44
CA ASP A 99 2.77 3.10 15.84
C ASP A 99 4.19 3.25 16.40
N LYS A 100 4.83 4.39 16.11
CA LYS A 100 6.20 4.69 16.54
C LYS A 100 6.37 4.75 18.07
N ASP A 101 5.30 5.04 18.80
CA ASP A 101 5.35 5.27 20.25
C ASP A 101 4.95 3.99 21.02
N SER A 102 4.08 3.15 20.43
CA SER A 102 3.60 1.93 21.09
C SER A 102 4.45 0.68 20.83
N ASP A 103 4.91 0.45 19.60
CA ASP A 103 5.75 -0.70 19.23
C ASP A 103 6.54 -0.39 17.94
N PRO A 104 7.65 0.38 18.05
CA PRO A 104 8.44 0.80 16.91
C PRO A 104 9.14 -0.37 16.18
N GLU A 105 9.44 -1.47 16.87
CA GLU A 105 10.07 -2.65 16.27
C GLU A 105 9.08 -3.39 15.37
N LEU A 106 7.85 -3.62 15.85
CA LEU A 106 6.81 -4.20 15.02
C LEU A 106 6.46 -3.28 13.85
N LEU A 107 6.34 -1.97 14.08
CA LEU A 107 6.11 -1.01 12.98
C LEU A 107 7.21 -1.10 11.91
N TRP A 108 8.48 -1.23 12.31
CA TRP A 108 9.59 -1.44 11.38
C TRP A 108 9.43 -2.74 10.59
N CYS A 109 9.10 -3.86 11.25
CA CYS A 109 8.82 -5.13 10.58
C CYS A 109 7.66 -5.04 9.57
N LEU A 110 6.61 -4.27 9.88
CA LEU A 110 5.46 -4.11 8.99
C LEU A 110 5.79 -3.36 7.68
N ARG A 111 6.91 -2.62 7.65
CA ARG A 111 7.39 -1.88 6.47
C ARG A 111 8.28 -2.75 5.56
N GLY A 112 7.93 -4.02 5.37
CA GLY A 112 8.64 -4.91 4.43
C GLY A 112 8.54 -6.40 4.72
N ALA A 113 8.18 -6.80 5.95
CA ALA A 113 8.17 -8.20 6.39
C ALA A 113 6.88 -8.58 7.16
N ALA A 114 5.77 -7.90 6.90
CA ALA A 114 4.55 -8.04 7.72
C ALA A 114 3.92 -9.44 7.69
N SER A 115 4.07 -10.19 6.59
CA SER A 115 3.46 -11.51 6.43
C SER A 115 3.91 -12.52 7.49
N ALA A 116 5.07 -12.30 8.11
CA ALA A 116 5.57 -13.12 9.22
C ALA A 116 4.99 -12.73 10.59
N MET A 117 4.35 -11.56 10.71
CA MET A 117 3.93 -10.97 11.98
C MET A 117 2.45 -11.22 12.33
N GLY A 118 1.61 -11.49 11.33
CA GLY A 118 0.17 -11.72 11.50
C GLY A 118 -0.69 -11.13 10.38
N VAL A 119 -1.98 -10.96 10.67
CA VAL A 119 -2.97 -10.43 9.71
C VAL A 119 -3.15 -8.93 9.95
N VAL A 120 -2.62 -8.10 9.06
CA VAL A 120 -2.80 -6.64 9.13
C VAL A 120 -4.22 -6.29 8.65
N THR A 121 -5.05 -5.83 9.59
CA THR A 121 -6.45 -5.49 9.35
C THR A 121 -6.65 -4.02 9.01
N LYS A 122 -5.72 -3.13 9.37
CA LYS A 122 -5.71 -1.71 9.00
C LYS A 122 -4.30 -1.18 8.84
N ILE A 123 -4.10 -0.24 7.93
CA ILE A 123 -2.85 0.54 7.79
C ILE A 123 -3.17 2.03 7.89
N LYS A 124 -2.35 2.75 8.66
CA LYS A 124 -2.36 4.20 8.76
C LYS A 124 -1.23 4.77 7.91
N PHE A 125 -1.56 5.51 6.87
CA PHE A 125 -0.62 6.16 5.96
C PHE A 125 -0.49 7.64 6.26
N ARG A 126 0.74 8.16 6.19
CA ARG A 126 1.00 9.60 5.99
C ARG A 126 0.76 9.94 4.52
N LEU A 127 0.04 11.02 4.29
CA LEU A 127 -0.30 11.54 2.97
C LEU A 127 0.56 12.76 2.63
N ASP A 128 0.73 12.98 1.34
CA ASP A 128 1.44 14.11 0.75
C ASP A 128 0.50 14.87 -0.19
N ASP A 129 0.78 16.15 -0.40
CA ASP A 129 -0.01 16.97 -1.31
C ASP A 129 0.17 16.49 -2.75
N VAL A 130 -0.94 16.42 -3.49
CA VAL A 130 -0.90 16.12 -4.92
C VAL A 130 -0.50 17.38 -5.68
N SER A 131 0.61 17.32 -6.42
CA SER A 131 0.95 18.31 -7.43
C SER A 131 0.40 17.90 -8.79
N ASP A 132 0.16 18.87 -9.68
CA ASP A 132 -0.12 18.59 -11.09
C ASP A 132 0.99 17.72 -11.70
N ALA A 133 0.59 16.68 -12.43
CA ALA A 133 1.52 15.75 -13.07
C ALA A 133 1.19 15.58 -14.55
N VAL A 134 2.23 15.56 -15.38
CA VAL A 134 2.11 15.19 -16.79
C VAL A 134 2.36 13.69 -16.92
N THR A 135 1.34 12.96 -17.38
CA THR A 135 1.43 11.53 -17.68
C THR A 135 1.25 11.30 -19.19
N GLY A 136 1.93 10.30 -19.73
CA GLY A 136 1.85 9.97 -21.15
C GLY A 136 2.58 8.66 -21.46
N THR A 137 2.22 8.07 -22.60
CA THR A 137 2.88 6.88 -23.13
C THR A 137 3.45 7.23 -24.49
N MET A 138 4.73 6.96 -24.71
CA MET A 138 5.37 7.03 -26.02
C MET A 138 5.60 5.61 -26.52
N VAL A 139 5.21 5.35 -27.77
CA VAL A 139 5.41 4.05 -28.43
C VAL A 139 6.37 4.27 -29.58
N PHE A 140 7.49 3.56 -29.57
CA PHE A 140 8.47 3.57 -30.65
C PHE A 140 8.32 2.28 -31.47
N PRO A 141 8.30 2.35 -32.81
CA PRO A 141 8.30 1.15 -33.63
C PRO A 141 9.61 0.38 -33.45
N ASP A 142 9.56 -0.94 -33.63
CA ASP A 142 10.77 -1.76 -33.71
C ASP A 142 11.57 -1.35 -34.95
N ASP A 143 12.84 -0.98 -34.75
CA ASP A 143 13.75 -0.59 -35.82
C ASP A 143 14.84 -1.68 -35.94
N PRO A 144 14.81 -2.51 -37.00
CA PRO A 144 15.76 -3.60 -37.16
C PRO A 144 17.22 -3.14 -37.36
N GLU A 145 17.45 -1.84 -37.62
CA GLU A 145 18.80 -1.26 -37.72
C GLU A 145 19.30 -0.70 -36.38
N HIS A 146 18.43 -0.52 -35.38
CA HIS A 146 18.77 -0.01 -34.06
C HIS A 146 19.38 -1.12 -33.18
N LYS A 147 20.70 -1.32 -33.30
CA LYS A 147 21.46 -2.18 -32.38
C LYS A 147 21.59 -1.49 -31.02
N MET A 148 20.53 -1.56 -30.21
CA MET A 148 20.48 -0.84 -28.94
C MET A 148 21.51 -1.32 -27.90
N TRP A 149 22.12 -2.50 -28.04
CA TRP A 149 23.24 -2.93 -27.18
C TRP A 149 24.19 -3.89 -27.93
N ARG A 150 25.47 -3.51 -28.06
CA ARG A 150 26.62 -4.39 -28.34
C ARG A 150 27.81 -3.95 -27.50
#